data_AF-A0A6L7KPC4-F1
#
_entry.id   AF-A0A6L7KPC4-F1
#
_cell.length_a   1.000
_cell.length_b   1.000
_cell.length_c   1.000
_cell.angle_alpha   90.00
_cell.angle_beta   90.00
_cell.angle_gamma   90.00
#
_symmetry.space_group_name_H-M   'P 1'
#
loop_
_entity.id
_entity.type
_entity.pdbx_description
1 polymer ?
#
loop_
_entity_poly.entity_id
_entity_poly.type
_entity_poly.pdbx_seq_one_letter_code
_entity_poly.pdbx_strand_id
1 'polypeptide(L)'
;MFQELADLAGNRPSTVTLIGETALTALSTRPDYAVTNRKGLIGFIEIKAPGKGADPRKFTEDHDKKQWRKLKCLPNLLYTDGNAFSVWNNGELSGKVIKLDGDVETSGKSLRAPQDLVGLVASFLSWNPFPPRTAKELAEISARLCRLLRDEVMEELRRDNASLEALAKEWRDLLFPEATDAQFADGYAQAVTFGILMAKARNISLANGIGHA
;
A
#
# COMPACT_ATOMS: atom_id res chain seq x y z
N MET A 1 21.00 -3.06 -0.66
CA MET A 1 20.45 -2.00 -1.56
C MET A 1 19.49 -1.02 -0.87
N PHE A 2 18.22 -1.33 -0.57
CA PHE A 2 17.29 -0.29 -0.06
C PHE A 2 17.72 0.29 1.31
N GLN A 3 18.29 -0.53 2.20
CA GLN A 3 18.88 -0.05 3.46
C GLN A 3 20.09 0.88 3.25
N GLU A 4 20.90 0.63 2.22
CA GLU A 4 22.02 1.53 1.85
C GLU A 4 21.49 2.84 1.25
N LEU A 5 20.43 2.78 0.43
CA LEU A 5 19.76 3.98 -0.06
C LEU A 5 19.12 4.79 1.08
N ALA A 6 18.59 4.10 2.10
CA ALA A 6 18.08 4.75 3.30
C ALA A 6 19.20 5.46 4.09
N ASP A 7 20.39 4.86 4.17
CA ASP A 7 21.58 5.48 4.78
C ASP A 7 21.99 6.76 4.04
N LEU A 8 22.09 6.67 2.71
CA LEU A 8 22.38 7.81 1.84
C LEU A 8 21.30 8.90 1.94
N ALA A 9 20.06 8.52 2.21
CA ALA A 9 18.93 9.43 2.46
C ALA A 9 18.90 10.00 3.90
N GLY A 10 19.94 9.77 4.71
CA GLY A 10 20.08 10.33 6.06
C GLY A 10 19.30 9.58 7.15
N ASN A 11 18.82 8.37 6.87
CA ASN A 11 18.18 7.51 7.88
C ASN A 11 19.17 6.45 8.35
N ARG A 12 19.20 6.17 9.66
CA ARG A 12 20.03 5.07 10.17
C ARG A 12 19.48 3.74 9.62
N PRO A 13 20.30 2.87 9.01
CA PRO A 13 19.83 1.58 8.48
C PRO A 13 19.06 0.74 9.50
N SER A 14 19.46 0.81 10.77
CA SER A 14 18.83 0.09 11.88
C SER A 14 17.40 0.54 12.20
N THR A 15 16.96 1.71 11.70
CA THR A 15 15.60 2.20 11.95
C THR A 15 14.63 1.88 10.83
N VAL A 16 15.13 1.52 9.64
CA VAL A 16 14.31 1.19 8.46
C VAL A 16 14.22 -0.33 8.31
N THR A 17 13.00 -0.85 8.33
CA THR A 17 12.75 -2.29 8.14
C THR A 17 11.82 -2.48 6.96
N LEU A 18 12.27 -3.31 6.01
CA LEU A 18 11.44 -3.85 4.95
C LEU A 18 10.82 -5.14 5.46
N ILE A 19 9.50 -5.16 5.53
CA ILE A 19 8.72 -6.34 5.86
C ILE A 19 8.19 -6.85 4.53
N GLY A 20 8.84 -7.91 4.03
CA GLY A 20 8.35 -8.61 2.85
C GLY A 20 7.11 -9.41 3.21
N GLU A 21 6.08 -9.32 2.38
CA GLU A 21 4.92 -10.20 2.49
C GLU A 21 5.32 -11.61 2.02
N THR A 22 5.99 -12.37 2.89
CA THR A 22 6.39 -13.76 2.57
C THR A 22 5.15 -14.66 2.70
N ALA A 23 4.77 -15.28 1.57
CA ALA A 23 3.90 -16.47 1.37
C ALA A 23 2.46 -16.30 0.84
N LEU A 24 2.00 -15.13 0.41
CA LEU A 24 0.73 -14.98 -0.33
C LEU A 24 0.87 -14.03 -1.53
N THR A 25 1.84 -14.32 -2.40
CA THR A 25 2.17 -13.62 -3.66
C THR A 25 1.02 -13.51 -4.67
N ALA A 26 -0.15 -14.06 -4.38
CA ALA A 26 -1.26 -14.04 -5.31
C ALA A 26 -2.11 -12.76 -5.19
N LEU A 27 -2.11 -12.04 -4.05
CA LEU A 27 -3.01 -10.88 -3.86
C LEU A 27 -2.57 -9.66 -4.67
N SER A 28 -3.36 -9.25 -5.68
CA SER A 28 -3.09 -8.02 -6.46
C SER A 28 -3.30 -6.73 -5.64
N THR A 29 -3.82 -6.83 -4.42
CA THR A 29 -4.05 -5.75 -3.46
C THR A 29 -2.86 -5.51 -2.53
N ARG A 30 -1.92 -6.46 -2.42
CA ARG A 30 -0.78 -6.35 -1.51
C ARG A 30 0.49 -5.97 -2.25
N PRO A 31 1.17 -4.91 -1.81
CA PRO A 31 2.48 -4.55 -2.35
C PRO A 31 3.55 -5.52 -1.85
N ASP A 32 4.65 -5.66 -2.60
CA ASP A 32 5.73 -6.60 -2.26
C ASP A 32 6.35 -6.37 -0.87
N TYR A 33 6.48 -5.09 -0.46
CA TYR A 33 7.03 -4.74 0.85
C TYR A 33 6.23 -3.66 1.55
N ALA A 34 6.02 -3.85 2.85
CA ALA A 34 5.73 -2.76 3.76
C ALA A 34 7.04 -2.19 4.33
N VAL A 35 7.11 -0.86 4.45
CA VAL A 35 8.29 -0.15 4.96
C VAL A 35 7.95 0.50 6.28
N THR A 36 8.71 0.17 7.31
CA THR A 36 8.63 0.84 8.61
C THR A 36 9.89 1.65 8.88
N ASN A 37 9.73 2.80 9.54
CA ASN A 37 10.82 3.59 10.09
C ASN A 37 10.53 3.87 11.57
N ARG A 38 11.47 3.53 12.46
CA ARG A 38 11.29 3.64 13.93
C ARG A 38 9.98 3.00 14.42
N LYS A 39 9.62 1.84 13.86
CA LYS A 39 8.39 1.07 14.12
C LYS A 39 7.08 1.71 13.61
N GLY A 40 7.12 2.89 12.98
CA GLY A 40 5.97 3.46 12.29
C GLY A 40 5.91 2.99 10.84
N LEU A 41 4.72 2.60 10.35
CA LEU A 41 4.50 2.32 8.93
C LEU A 41 4.65 3.62 8.12
N ILE A 42 5.59 3.65 7.18
CA ILE A 42 5.89 4.80 6.33
C ILE A 42 5.22 4.68 4.97
N GLY A 43 5.17 3.47 4.41
CA GLY A 43 4.65 3.27 3.08
C GLY A 43 4.95 1.87 2.59
N PHE A 44 4.81 1.70 1.28
CA PHE A 44 4.93 0.41 0.62
C PHE A 44 5.83 0.52 -0.60
N ILE A 45 6.43 -0.60 -0.98
CA ILE A 45 7.22 -0.72 -2.21
C ILE A 45 6.58 -1.82 -3.06
N GLU A 46 6.38 -1.51 -4.33
CA GLU A 46 5.96 -2.44 -5.37
C GLU A 46 7.09 -2.55 -6.41
N ILE A 47 7.49 -3.78 -6.70
CA ILE A 47 8.60 -4.11 -7.58
C ILE A 47 8.06 -4.76 -8.86
N LYS A 48 8.57 -4.30 -9.99
CA LYS A 48 8.30 -4.86 -11.32
C LYS A 48 9.53 -5.54 -11.90
N ALA A 49 9.29 -6.39 -12.88
CA ALA A 49 10.36 -6.95 -13.68
C ALA A 49 11.12 -5.81 -14.40
N PRO A 50 12.47 -5.87 -14.47
CA PRO A 50 13.27 -4.89 -15.18
C PRO A 50 12.74 -4.58 -16.59
N GLY A 51 12.68 -3.29 -16.93
CA GLY A 51 12.21 -2.82 -18.23
C GLY A 51 10.71 -2.52 -18.31
N LYS A 52 9.89 -3.00 -17.34
CA LYS A 52 8.47 -2.60 -17.25
C LYS A 52 8.28 -1.12 -16.88
N GLY A 53 9.28 -0.53 -16.23
CA GLY A 53 9.28 0.84 -15.75
C GLY A 53 8.57 1.03 -14.42
N ALA A 54 8.70 2.25 -13.89
CA ALA A 54 8.11 2.67 -12.62
C ALA A 54 7.00 3.71 -12.77
N ASP A 55 6.43 3.90 -13.96
CA ASP A 55 5.30 4.83 -14.16
C ASP A 55 4.01 4.05 -14.43
N PRO A 56 3.18 3.79 -13.40
CA PRO A 56 1.93 3.04 -13.57
C PRO A 56 0.94 3.63 -14.58
N ARG A 57 1.06 4.93 -14.94
CA ARG A 57 0.23 5.54 -16.00
C ARG A 57 0.57 5.02 -17.40
N LYS A 58 1.76 4.43 -17.55
CA LYS A 58 2.28 3.88 -18.82
C LYS A 58 2.15 2.37 -18.92
N PHE A 59 1.64 1.70 -17.88
CA PHE A 59 1.41 0.26 -17.93
C PHE A 59 0.38 -0.08 -19.01
N THR A 60 0.71 -1.06 -19.84
CA THR A 60 -0.11 -1.51 -20.96
C THR A 60 -0.86 -2.80 -20.62
N GLU A 61 -0.23 -3.70 -19.88
CA GLU A 61 -0.80 -4.96 -19.42
C GLU A 61 -2.00 -4.77 -18.48
N ASP A 62 -3.06 -5.53 -18.72
CA ASP A 62 -4.29 -5.44 -17.93
C ASP A 62 -4.06 -5.81 -16.46
N HIS A 63 -3.21 -6.81 -16.19
CA HIS A 63 -2.84 -7.19 -14.83
C HIS A 63 -2.24 -6.00 -14.06
N ASP A 64 -1.24 -5.33 -14.63
CA ASP A 64 -0.55 -4.22 -13.97
C ASP A 64 -1.46 -2.99 -13.80
N LYS A 65 -2.34 -2.73 -14.78
CA LYS A 65 -3.38 -1.70 -14.64
C LYS A 65 -4.35 -2.02 -13.51
N LYS A 66 -4.80 -3.28 -13.40
CA LYS A 66 -5.70 -3.73 -12.33
C LYS A 66 -5.05 -3.55 -10.96
N GLN A 67 -3.78 -3.93 -10.84
CA GLN A 67 -3.00 -3.77 -9.61
C GLN A 67 -2.82 -2.29 -9.25
N TRP A 68 -2.45 -1.43 -10.21
CA TRP A 68 -2.34 0.01 -9.96
C TRP A 68 -3.65 0.63 -9.44
N ARG A 69 -4.81 0.24 -9.99
CA ARG A 69 -6.11 0.75 -9.52
C ARG A 69 -6.37 0.44 -8.04
N LYS A 70 -5.81 -0.66 -7.52
CA LYS A 70 -5.87 -1.03 -6.11
C LYS A 70 -4.81 -0.26 -5.31
N LEU A 71 -3.54 -0.36 -5.70
CA LEU A 71 -2.41 0.19 -4.94
C LEU A 71 -2.38 1.72 -4.88
N LYS A 72 -3.00 2.45 -5.84
CA LYS A 72 -3.15 3.91 -5.74
C LYS A 72 -3.97 4.37 -4.52
N CYS A 73 -4.70 3.46 -3.86
CA CYS A 73 -5.39 3.73 -2.60
C CYS A 73 -4.44 3.76 -1.40
N LEU A 74 -3.17 3.38 -1.56
CA LEU A 74 -2.15 3.50 -0.53
C LEU A 74 -1.69 4.96 -0.37
N PRO A 75 -1.38 5.40 0.86
CA PRO A 75 -1.04 6.80 1.12
C PRO A 75 0.38 7.17 0.68
N ASN A 76 1.31 6.22 0.68
CA ASN A 76 2.70 6.40 0.27
C ASN A 76 3.22 5.11 -0.35
N LEU A 77 3.51 5.15 -1.65
CA LEU A 77 3.87 3.98 -2.44
C LEU A 77 5.06 4.30 -3.35
N LEU A 78 6.11 3.49 -3.27
CA LEU A 78 7.25 3.54 -4.18
C LEU A 78 7.11 2.43 -5.21
N TYR A 79 7.18 2.78 -6.50
CA TYR A 79 7.30 1.83 -7.59
C TYR A 79 8.74 1.77 -8.08
N THR A 80 9.21 0.56 -8.39
CA THR A 80 10.49 0.38 -9.08
C THR A 80 10.50 -0.87 -9.93
N ASP A 81 11.25 -0.86 -11.03
CA ASP A 81 11.64 -2.06 -11.79
C ASP A 81 13.15 -2.31 -11.71
N GLY A 82 13.84 -1.67 -10.74
CA GLY A 82 15.30 -1.66 -10.64
C GLY A 82 15.98 -0.61 -11.53
N ASN A 83 15.40 -0.28 -12.69
CA ASN A 83 15.95 0.70 -13.64
C ASN A 83 15.30 2.09 -13.50
N ALA A 84 14.09 2.16 -12.98
CA ALA A 84 13.36 3.38 -12.72
C ALA A 84 12.71 3.35 -11.33
N PHE A 85 12.44 4.54 -10.81
CA PHE A 85 11.86 4.77 -9.48
C PHE A 85 10.84 5.90 -9.55
N SER A 86 9.75 5.74 -8.83
CA SER A 86 8.77 6.82 -8.62
C SER A 86 8.08 6.66 -7.27
N VAL A 87 7.62 7.78 -6.71
CA VAL A 87 6.87 7.82 -5.45
C VAL A 87 5.49 8.37 -5.72
N TRP A 88 4.48 7.75 -5.13
CA TRP A 88 3.08 8.09 -5.30
C TRP A 88 2.45 8.35 -3.93
N ASN A 89 1.87 9.54 -3.77
CA ASN A 89 1.14 9.91 -2.58
C ASN A 89 -0.35 10.00 -2.91
N ASN A 90 -1.14 9.15 -2.27
CA ASN A 90 -2.58 9.04 -2.53
C ASN A 90 -2.97 8.87 -4.02
N GLY A 91 -2.12 8.19 -4.79
CA GLY A 91 -2.33 7.95 -6.22
C GLY A 91 -1.83 9.07 -7.14
N GLU A 92 -1.24 10.13 -6.59
CA GLU A 92 -0.61 11.22 -7.35
C GLU A 92 0.92 11.07 -7.34
N LEU A 93 1.55 11.37 -8.48
CA LEU A 93 3.01 11.31 -8.60
C LEU A 93 3.65 12.41 -7.75
N SER A 94 4.51 12.00 -6.82
CA SER A 94 5.29 12.88 -5.96
C SER A 94 6.65 13.13 -6.58
N GLY A 95 6.84 14.31 -7.19
CA GLY A 95 8.05 14.66 -7.92
C GLY A 95 8.04 14.10 -9.36
N LYS A 96 9.12 13.39 -9.73
CA LYS A 96 9.31 12.88 -11.10
C LYS A 96 9.72 11.41 -11.08
N VAL A 97 9.49 10.72 -12.20
CA VAL A 97 10.03 9.38 -12.43
C VAL A 97 11.53 9.52 -12.68
N ILE A 98 12.33 8.86 -11.87
CA ILE A 98 13.80 8.85 -11.97
C ILE A 98 14.21 7.57 -12.68
N LYS A 99 15.07 7.66 -13.69
CA LYS A 99 15.65 6.52 -14.40
C LYS A 99 17.14 6.47 -14.13
N LEU A 100 17.66 5.28 -13.84
CA LEU A 100 19.08 5.03 -13.85
C LEU A 100 19.62 5.17 -15.29
N ASP A 101 20.90 5.49 -15.38
CA ASP A 101 21.62 5.46 -16.64
C ASP A 101 22.30 4.09 -16.78
N GLY A 102 21.74 3.28 -17.68
CA GLY A 102 22.03 1.87 -17.85
C GLY A 102 20.85 0.97 -17.47
N ASP A 103 21.15 -0.32 -17.38
CA ASP A 103 20.23 -1.39 -17.04
C ASP A 103 20.85 -2.29 -15.96
N VAL A 104 20.09 -2.56 -14.90
CA VAL A 104 20.48 -3.35 -13.74
C VAL A 104 20.91 -4.77 -14.10
N GLU A 105 20.39 -5.33 -15.20
CA GLU A 105 20.71 -6.68 -15.65
C GLU A 105 22.01 -6.76 -16.47
N THR A 106 22.39 -5.67 -17.15
CA THR A 106 23.47 -5.72 -18.17
C THR A 106 24.63 -4.75 -17.94
N SER A 107 24.39 -3.61 -17.27
CA SER A 107 25.37 -2.52 -17.20
C SER A 107 26.46 -2.74 -16.15
N GLY A 108 26.24 -3.62 -15.17
CA GLY A 108 27.22 -3.94 -14.12
C GLY A 108 27.80 -2.68 -13.45
N LYS A 109 29.14 -2.54 -13.47
CA LYS A 109 29.84 -1.38 -12.88
C LYS A 109 29.61 -0.05 -13.61
N SER A 110 29.08 -0.09 -14.83
CA SER A 110 28.78 1.10 -15.62
C SER A 110 27.42 1.71 -15.28
N LEU A 111 26.58 1.03 -14.48
CA LEU A 111 25.32 1.58 -14.02
C LEU A 111 25.57 2.88 -13.22
N ARG A 112 24.79 3.92 -13.51
CA ARG A 112 24.87 5.22 -12.84
C ARG A 112 23.51 5.64 -12.30
N ALA A 113 23.50 6.13 -11.07
CA ALA A 113 22.32 6.70 -10.44
C ALA A 113 22.34 8.24 -10.57
N PRO A 114 21.23 8.86 -11.02
CA PRO A 114 21.09 10.31 -10.94
C PRO A 114 21.12 10.79 -9.49
N GLN A 115 21.64 12.00 -9.26
CA GLN A 115 21.69 12.61 -7.92
C GLN A 115 20.31 12.69 -7.25
N ASP A 116 19.26 12.88 -8.04
CA ASP A 116 17.88 13.00 -7.56
C ASP A 116 17.33 11.72 -6.92
N LEU A 117 17.94 10.55 -7.18
CA LEU A 117 17.46 9.27 -6.63
C LEU A 117 17.46 9.28 -5.10
N VAL A 118 18.51 9.82 -4.49
CA VAL A 118 18.63 9.92 -3.03
C VAL A 118 17.52 10.83 -2.48
N GLY A 119 17.23 11.95 -3.18
CA GLY A 119 16.15 12.85 -2.80
C GLY A 119 14.76 12.20 -2.88
N LEU A 120 14.52 11.35 -3.88
CA LEU A 120 13.27 10.60 -4.02
C LEU A 120 13.11 9.55 -2.91
N VAL A 121 14.17 8.81 -2.57
CA VAL A 121 14.13 7.83 -1.47
C VAL A 121 13.96 8.56 -0.13
N ALA A 122 14.63 9.69 0.06
CA ALA A 122 14.47 10.52 1.24
C ALA A 122 13.03 11.00 1.40
N SER A 123 12.39 11.50 0.34
CA SER A 123 11.00 11.97 0.40
C SER A 123 10.03 10.85 0.76
N PHE A 124 10.24 9.64 0.21
CA PHE A 124 9.48 8.45 0.58
C PHE A 124 9.65 8.08 2.07
N LEU A 125 10.90 8.06 2.57
CA LEU A 125 11.21 7.66 3.94
C LEU A 125 10.83 8.70 5.00
N SER A 126 10.79 9.98 4.62
CA SER A 126 10.36 11.09 5.47
C SER A 126 8.87 11.36 5.40
N TRP A 127 8.12 10.60 4.58
CA TRP A 127 6.69 10.79 4.46
C TRP A 127 6.00 10.58 5.81
N ASN A 128 5.11 11.51 6.14
CA ASN A 128 4.28 11.45 7.33
C ASN A 128 2.85 11.82 6.96
N PRO A 129 1.83 11.08 7.42
CA PRO A 129 0.45 11.42 7.13
C PRO A 129 0.12 12.79 7.74
N PHE A 130 -0.37 13.72 6.92
CA PHE A 130 -0.98 14.94 7.43
C PHE A 130 -2.33 14.60 8.05
N PRO A 131 -2.59 14.96 9.31
CA PRO A 131 -3.92 14.77 9.90
C PRO A 131 -4.96 15.51 9.05
N PRO A 132 -6.09 14.86 8.70
CA PRO A 132 -7.16 15.55 7.98
C PRO A 132 -7.67 16.71 8.82
N ARG A 133 -7.78 17.88 8.20
CA ARG A 133 -8.21 19.13 8.84
C ARG A 133 -9.70 19.37 8.69
N THR A 134 -10.34 18.67 7.75
CA THR A 134 -11.77 18.78 7.48
C THR A 134 -12.44 17.41 7.46
N ALA A 135 -13.76 17.39 7.71
CA ALA A 135 -14.56 16.18 7.56
C ALA A 135 -14.51 15.61 6.13
N LYS A 136 -14.39 16.49 5.13
CA LYS A 136 -14.25 16.09 3.72
C LYS A 136 -12.94 15.34 3.47
N GLU A 137 -11.81 15.89 3.94
CA GLU A 137 -10.50 15.22 3.82
C GLU A 137 -10.47 13.88 4.54
N LEU A 138 -11.06 13.82 5.74
CA LEU A 138 -11.19 12.56 6.49
C LEU A 138 -12.01 11.53 5.69
N ALA A 139 -13.16 11.95 5.15
CA ALA A 139 -14.01 11.08 4.33
C ALA A 139 -13.28 10.58 3.07
N GLU A 140 -12.51 11.43 2.39
CA GLU A 140 -11.72 11.05 1.21
C GLU A 140 -10.63 10.01 1.54
N ILE A 141 -9.92 10.20 2.65
CA ILE A 141 -8.90 9.25 3.15
C ILE A 141 -9.58 7.92 3.53
N SER A 142 -10.64 7.98 4.34
CA SER A 142 -11.38 6.80 4.78
C SER A 142 -11.98 6.03 3.62
N ALA A 143 -12.56 6.70 2.63
CA ALA A 143 -13.15 6.06 1.47
C ALA A 143 -12.09 5.32 0.62
N ARG A 144 -10.87 5.87 0.50
CA ARG A 144 -9.76 5.19 -0.19
C ARG A 144 -9.36 3.89 0.50
N LEU A 145 -9.14 3.95 1.82
CA LEU A 145 -8.75 2.78 2.60
C LEU A 145 -9.89 1.74 2.69
N CYS A 146 -11.13 2.20 2.79
CA CYS A 146 -12.32 1.33 2.77
C CYS A 146 -12.42 0.56 1.45
N ARG A 147 -12.17 1.21 0.31
CA ARG A 147 -12.13 0.52 -1.00
C ARG A 147 -11.03 -0.52 -1.06
N LEU A 148 -9.85 -0.23 -0.51
CA LEU A 148 -8.76 -1.19 -0.46
C LEU A 148 -9.14 -2.42 0.37
N LEU A 149 -9.72 -2.23 1.56
CA LEU A 149 -10.19 -3.33 2.41
C LEU A 149 -11.28 -4.16 1.73
N ARG A 150 -12.24 -3.50 1.07
CA ARG A 150 -13.28 -4.20 0.30
C ARG A 150 -12.68 -5.07 -0.80
N ASP A 151 -11.75 -4.52 -1.56
CA ASP A 151 -11.11 -5.22 -2.67
C ASP A 151 -10.27 -6.42 -2.16
N GLU A 152 -9.63 -6.30 -0.99
CA GLU A 152 -8.92 -7.37 -0.30
C GLU A 152 -9.90 -8.50 0.12
N VAL A 153 -10.99 -8.16 0.80
CA VAL A 153 -12.00 -9.15 1.22
C VAL A 153 -12.59 -9.89 0.03
N MET A 154 -12.88 -9.17 -1.07
CA MET A 154 -13.35 -9.78 -2.31
C MET A 154 -12.32 -10.71 -2.95
N GLU A 155 -11.02 -10.47 -2.77
CA GLU A 155 -9.98 -11.32 -3.33
C GLU A 155 -9.76 -12.57 -2.48
N GLU A 156 -9.81 -12.42 -1.16
CA GLU A 156 -9.74 -13.54 -0.21
C GLU A 156 -10.95 -14.48 -0.31
N LEU A 157 -12.17 -13.95 -0.51
CA LEU A 157 -13.35 -14.77 -0.75
C LEU A 157 -13.24 -15.59 -2.04
N ARG A 158 -12.63 -15.05 -3.11
CA ARG A 158 -12.39 -15.80 -4.36
C ARG A 158 -11.32 -16.90 -4.21
N ARG A 159 -10.65 -16.96 -3.06
CA ARG A 159 -9.64 -17.96 -2.72
C ARG A 159 -10.12 -18.94 -1.66
N ASP A 160 -11.42 -18.94 -1.40
CA ASP A 160 -12.04 -19.84 -0.46
C ASP A 160 -11.43 -19.70 0.95
N ASN A 161 -11.15 -18.45 1.37
CA ASN A 161 -10.69 -18.18 2.73
C ASN A 161 -11.79 -18.56 3.73
N ALA A 162 -11.65 -19.74 4.33
CA ALA A 162 -12.66 -20.34 5.19
C ALA A 162 -13.14 -19.43 6.34
N SER A 163 -12.27 -18.57 6.89
CA SER A 163 -12.67 -17.66 7.97
C SER A 163 -13.57 -16.54 7.47
N LEU A 164 -13.26 -15.96 6.30
CA LEU A 164 -14.10 -14.93 5.68
C LEU A 164 -15.38 -15.52 5.09
N GLU A 165 -15.36 -16.74 4.57
CA GLU A 165 -16.57 -17.44 4.12
C GLU A 165 -17.54 -17.71 5.27
N ALA A 166 -17.03 -18.20 6.41
CA ALA A 166 -17.83 -18.41 7.61
C ALA A 166 -18.46 -17.09 8.08
N LEU A 167 -17.68 -16.01 8.12
CA LEU A 167 -18.18 -14.68 8.49
C LEU A 167 -19.22 -14.17 7.49
N ALA A 168 -19.02 -14.38 6.19
CA ALA A 168 -19.96 -13.99 5.15
C ALA A 168 -21.29 -14.76 5.28
N LYS A 169 -21.22 -16.04 5.64
CA LYS A 169 -22.41 -16.85 5.92
C LYS A 169 -23.17 -16.34 7.15
N GLU A 170 -22.47 -16.14 8.27
CA GLU A 170 -23.08 -15.59 9.49
C GLU A 170 -23.73 -14.22 9.25
N TRP A 171 -23.07 -13.36 8.49
CA TRP A 171 -23.61 -12.07 8.09
C TRP A 171 -24.94 -12.18 7.32
N ARG A 172 -25.04 -13.16 6.40
CA ARG A 172 -26.26 -13.42 5.64
C ARG A 172 -27.36 -13.96 6.55
N ASP A 173 -27.03 -14.95 7.36
CA ASP A 173 -27.96 -15.62 8.26
C ASP A 173 -28.58 -14.63 9.26
N LEU A 174 -27.80 -13.65 9.73
CA LEU A 174 -28.21 -12.72 10.79
C LEU A 174 -28.77 -11.38 10.28
N LEU A 175 -28.21 -10.83 9.19
CA LEU A 175 -28.47 -9.44 8.79
C LEU A 175 -29.12 -9.32 7.42
N PHE A 176 -28.56 -9.99 6.41
CA PHE A 176 -28.97 -9.81 5.01
C PHE A 176 -28.93 -11.13 4.23
N PRO A 177 -29.99 -11.96 4.31
CA PRO A 177 -30.00 -13.32 3.73
C PRO A 177 -29.64 -13.39 2.24
N GLU A 178 -30.03 -12.38 1.48
CA GLU A 178 -29.84 -12.31 0.01
C GLU A 178 -28.55 -11.56 -0.40
N ALA A 179 -27.65 -11.23 0.55
CA ALA A 179 -26.46 -10.47 0.22
C ALA A 179 -25.46 -11.29 -0.62
N THR A 180 -25.10 -10.77 -1.78
CA THR A 180 -23.97 -11.27 -2.60
C THR A 180 -22.63 -11.09 -1.87
N ASP A 181 -21.57 -11.80 -2.30
CA ASP A 181 -20.21 -11.57 -1.76
C ASP A 181 -19.76 -10.12 -1.91
N ALA A 182 -20.13 -9.47 -3.02
CA ALA A 182 -19.86 -8.05 -3.25
C ALA A 182 -20.54 -7.15 -2.20
N GLN A 183 -21.79 -7.43 -1.87
CA GLN A 183 -22.52 -6.69 -0.84
C GLN A 183 -21.97 -6.97 0.56
N PHE A 184 -21.59 -8.22 0.86
CA PHE A 184 -20.92 -8.56 2.10
C PHE A 184 -19.57 -7.82 2.24
N ALA A 185 -18.70 -7.88 1.24
CA ALA A 185 -17.39 -7.24 1.29
C ALA A 185 -17.50 -5.71 1.44
N ASP A 186 -18.46 -5.08 0.74
CA ASP A 186 -18.72 -3.65 0.86
C ASP A 186 -19.23 -3.29 2.26
N GLY A 187 -20.23 -4.01 2.76
CA GLY A 187 -20.77 -3.81 4.11
C GLY A 187 -19.74 -4.05 5.22
N TYR A 188 -18.95 -5.11 5.11
CA TYR A 188 -17.85 -5.41 6.03
C TYR A 188 -16.82 -4.29 6.06
N ALA A 189 -16.34 -3.85 4.89
CA ALA A 189 -15.35 -2.79 4.81
C ALA A 189 -15.88 -1.45 5.37
N GLN A 190 -17.15 -1.11 5.10
CA GLN A 190 -17.80 0.06 5.67
C GLN A 190 -17.92 -0.03 7.19
N ALA A 191 -18.34 -1.18 7.73
CA ALA A 191 -18.50 -1.39 9.17
C ALA A 191 -17.16 -1.26 9.91
N VAL A 192 -16.09 -1.87 9.39
CA VAL A 192 -14.73 -1.75 9.95
C VAL A 192 -14.26 -0.29 9.90
N THR A 193 -14.41 0.38 8.74
CA THR A 193 -13.99 1.78 8.58
C THR A 193 -14.73 2.70 9.54
N PHE A 194 -16.05 2.52 9.66
CA PHE A 194 -16.87 3.28 10.58
C PHE A 194 -16.49 3.02 12.05
N GLY A 195 -16.25 1.76 12.42
CA GLY A 195 -15.78 1.38 13.74
C GLY A 195 -14.48 2.08 14.14
N ILE A 196 -13.50 2.12 13.22
CA ILE A 196 -12.22 2.83 13.45
C ILE A 196 -12.44 4.34 13.60
N LEU A 197 -13.28 4.95 12.76
CA LEU A 197 -13.63 6.37 12.87
C LEU A 197 -14.32 6.70 14.20
N MET A 198 -15.24 5.85 14.64
CA MET A 198 -15.93 5.99 15.92
C MET A 198 -14.97 5.84 17.11
N ALA A 199 -14.07 4.86 17.06
CA ALA A 199 -13.03 4.69 18.07
C ALA A 199 -12.17 5.96 18.18
N LYS A 200 -11.75 6.52 17.04
CA LYS A 200 -10.98 7.76 17.02
C LYS A 200 -11.77 8.95 17.57
N ALA A 201 -13.03 9.11 17.17
CA ALA A 201 -13.90 10.20 17.65
C ALA A 201 -14.13 10.14 19.16
N ARG A 202 -14.16 8.94 19.74
CA ARG A 202 -14.30 8.71 21.19
C ARG A 202 -12.97 8.69 21.94
N ASN A 203 -11.85 9.00 21.28
CA ASN A 203 -10.50 8.91 21.85
C ASN A 203 -10.16 7.52 22.44
N ILE A 204 -10.74 6.45 21.88
CA ILE A 204 -10.38 5.08 22.24
C ILE A 204 -8.95 4.83 21.73
N SER A 205 -8.06 4.48 22.64
CA SER A 205 -6.69 4.12 22.28
C SER A 205 -6.68 2.77 21.57
N LEU A 206 -6.18 2.75 20.33
CA LEU A 206 -5.99 1.53 19.56
C LEU A 206 -4.54 1.00 19.66
N ALA A 207 -3.67 1.67 20.43
CA ALA A 207 -2.24 1.36 20.49
C ALA A 207 -1.93 -0.03 21.07
N ASN A 208 -2.84 -0.59 21.88
CA ASN A 208 -2.68 -1.88 22.54
C ASN A 208 -3.60 -2.98 21.96
N GLY A 209 -4.23 -2.73 20.81
CA GLY A 209 -5.23 -3.63 20.21
C GLY A 209 -6.65 -3.45 20.78
N ILE A 210 -7.61 -4.16 20.19
CA ILE A 210 -9.06 -4.01 20.45
C ILE A 210 -9.60 -5.03 21.49
N GLY A 211 -8.77 -5.97 21.95
CA GLY A 211 -9.20 -7.06 22.84
C GLY A 211 -9.46 -6.67 24.31
N HIS A 212 -9.36 -5.39 24.64
CA HIS A 212 -9.51 -4.86 26.00
C HIS A 212 -10.45 -3.65 26.10
N ALA A 213 -11.25 -3.39 25.06
CA ALA A 213 -12.26 -2.34 25.05
C ALA A 213 -13.62 -2.86 25.50
#